data_AF-A0A9X2CHM2-F1
#
_entry.id   AF-A0A9X2CHM2-F1
#
_cell.length_a   1.000
_cell.length_b   1.000
_cell.length_c   1.000
_cell.angle_alpha   90.00
_cell.angle_beta   90.00
_cell.angle_gamma   90.00
#
_symmetry.space_group_name_H-M   'P 1'
#
loop_
_entity.id
_entity.type
_entity.pdbx_description
1 polymer ?
#
loop_
_entity_poly.entity_id
_entity_poly.type
_entity_poly.pdbx_seq_one_letter_code
_entity_poly.pdbx_strand_id
1 'polypeptide(L)'
;MASISEQLYDALGIMVLGMALVFIFLSFLILAMNLVARKFGPTPQAVNSAPVAQPQRADTSVSPLMTAVITAAIHQHRKKVL
;
A
#
# COMPACT_ATOMS: atom_id res chain seq x y z
N MET A 1 -49.09 11.24 27.30
CA MET A 1 -47.98 10.27 27.24
C MET A 1 -47.43 10.31 25.82
N ALA A 2 -46.21 10.78 25.62
CA ALA A 2 -45.59 10.74 24.28
C ALA A 2 -45.47 9.27 23.83
N SER A 3 -45.89 8.98 22.61
CA SER A 3 -45.88 7.64 22.06
C SER A 3 -44.43 7.15 21.90
N ILE A 4 -44.15 5.88 22.22
CA ILE A 4 -42.80 5.28 22.13
C ILE A 4 -42.15 5.51 20.76
N SER A 5 -42.97 5.56 19.71
CA SER A 5 -42.56 5.82 18.33
C SER A 5 -41.91 7.18 18.15
N GLU A 6 -42.37 8.20 18.88
CA GLU A 6 -41.86 9.57 18.80
C GLU A 6 -40.49 9.69 19.48
N GLN A 7 -40.31 9.04 20.63
CA GLN A 7 -39.00 8.92 21.28
C GLN A 7 -37.99 8.15 20.43
N LEU A 8 -38.43 7.11 19.71
CA LEU A 8 -37.53 6.37 18.83
C LEU A 8 -37.09 7.21 17.63
N TYR A 9 -38.01 8.01 17.08
CA TYR A 9 -37.69 8.92 15.99
C TYR A 9 -36.68 9.99 16.43
N ASP A 10 -36.88 10.54 17.62
CA ASP A 10 -35.99 11.54 18.20
C ASP A 10 -34.59 10.94 18.47
N ALA A 11 -34.54 9.75 19.08
CA ALA A 11 -33.29 9.02 19.31
C ALA A 11 -32.55 8.68 18.01
N LEU A 12 -33.28 8.28 16.96
CA LEU A 12 -32.70 8.04 15.63
C LEU A 12 -32.10 9.33 15.05
N GLY A 13 -32.77 10.46 15.22
CA GLY A 13 -32.27 11.78 14.83
C GLY A 13 -30.95 12.13 15.50
N ILE A 14 -30.85 11.91 16.83
CA ILE A 14 -29.62 12.15 17.58
C ILE A 14 -28.49 11.19 17.14
N MET A 15 -28.80 9.92 16.84
CA MET A 15 -27.82 8.96 16.33
C MET A 15 -27.24 9.41 14.99
N VAL A 16 -28.10 9.81 14.04
CA VAL A 16 -27.68 10.32 12.74
C VAL A 16 -26.88 11.61 12.88
N LEU A 17 -27.29 12.51 13.77
CA LEU A 17 -26.57 13.75 14.05
C LEU A 17 -25.15 13.47 14.56
N GLY A 18 -25.01 12.53 15.51
CA GLY A 18 -23.72 12.10 16.02
C GLY A 18 -22.83 11.51 14.92
N MET A 19 -23.39 10.64 14.08
CA MET A 19 -22.66 10.04 12.96
C MET A 19 -22.21 11.08 11.93
N ALA A 20 -23.07 12.05 11.61
CA ALA A 20 -22.73 13.13 10.69
C ALA A 20 -21.58 14.00 11.23
N LEU A 21 -21.62 14.35 12.53
CA LEU A 21 -20.57 15.14 13.16
C LEU A 21 -19.22 14.43 13.15
N VAL A 22 -19.20 13.14 13.51
CA VAL A 22 -17.98 12.32 13.45
C VAL A 22 -17.45 12.25 12.02
N PHE A 23 -18.33 12.06 11.03
CA PHE A 23 -17.93 11.99 9.63
C PHE A 23 -17.32 13.30 9.13
N ILE A 24 -17.92 14.45 9.47
CA ILE A 24 -17.39 15.78 9.16
C ILE A 24 -16.01 15.96 9.82
N PHE A 25 -15.88 15.59 11.09
CA PHE A 25 -14.64 15.71 11.83
C PHE A 25 -13.52 14.87 11.20
N LEU A 26 -13.77 13.58 10.91
CA LEU A 26 -12.80 12.71 10.24
C LEU A 26 -12.44 13.24 8.85
N SER A 27 -13.43 13.69 8.08
CA SER A 27 -13.19 14.27 6.75
C SER A 27 -12.29 15.51 6.84
N PHE A 28 -12.51 16.35 7.85
CA PHE A 28 -11.66 17.52 8.11
C PHE A 28 -10.24 17.11 8.49
N LEU A 29 -10.06 16.09 9.34
CA LEU A 29 -8.74 15.54 9.69
C LEU A 29 -8.01 15.01 8.44
N ILE A 30 -8.70 14.27 7.59
CA ILE A 30 -8.15 13.76 6.33
C ILE A 30 -7.73 14.92 5.43
N LEU A 31 -8.58 15.94 5.29
CA LEU A 31 -8.30 17.11 4.46
C LEU A 31 -7.11 17.91 5.00
N ALA A 32 -7.03 18.11 6.32
CA ALA A 32 -5.91 18.75 6.97
C ALA A 32 -4.61 17.96 6.77
N MET A 33 -4.65 16.64 6.94
CA MET A 33 -3.51 15.76 6.70
C MET A 33 -3.06 15.83 5.23
N ASN A 34 -4.00 15.86 4.28
CA ASN A 34 -3.69 16.00 2.87
C ASN A 34 -3.07 17.37 2.56
N LEU A 35 -3.54 18.44 3.21
CA LEU A 35 -2.97 19.78 3.07
C LEU A 35 -1.54 19.86 3.61
N VAL A 36 -1.29 19.22 4.75
CA VAL A 36 0.05 19.07 5.32
C VAL A 36 0.94 18.24 4.39
N ALA A 37 0.46 17.09 3.90
CA ALA A 37 1.18 16.26 2.95
C ALA A 37 1.45 16.98 1.63
N ARG A 38 0.58 17.87 1.18
CA ARG A 38 0.79 18.68 -0.03
C ARG A 38 1.81 19.81 0.20
N LYS A 39 1.86 20.38 1.40
CA LYS A 39 2.76 21.50 1.73
C LYS A 39 4.16 21.06 2.17
N PHE A 40 4.25 19.92 2.86
CA PHE A 40 5.49 19.37 3.42
C PHE A 40 5.90 18.04 2.78
N GLY A 41 5.06 17.46 1.94
CA GLY A 41 5.42 16.26 1.20
C GLY A 41 6.50 16.58 0.16
N PRO A 42 7.47 15.66 -0.02
CA PRO A 42 8.41 15.76 -1.13
C PRO A 42 7.61 15.90 -2.43
N THR A 43 8.04 16.78 -3.33
CA THR A 43 7.59 16.72 -4.72
C THR A 43 7.75 15.26 -5.16
N PRO A 44 6.69 14.61 -5.67
CA PRO A 44 6.88 13.32 -6.28
C PRO A 44 7.84 13.59 -7.43
N GLN A 45 9.13 13.24 -7.25
CA GLN A 45 9.91 12.83 -8.38
C GLN A 45 9.02 11.79 -9.02
N ALA A 46 8.56 12.07 -10.23
CA ALA A 46 7.85 11.09 -11.02
C ALA A 46 8.78 9.88 -11.03
N VAL A 47 8.53 8.93 -10.13
CA VAL A 47 8.98 7.57 -10.32
C VAL A 47 8.16 7.22 -11.52
N ASN A 48 8.79 7.39 -12.69
CA ASN A 48 8.29 6.91 -13.95
C ASN A 48 7.74 5.55 -13.60
N SER A 49 6.41 5.46 -13.61
CA SER A 49 5.72 4.19 -13.43
C SER A 49 6.04 3.46 -14.72
N ALA A 50 7.27 2.94 -14.80
CA ALA A 50 7.60 1.90 -15.73
C ALA A 50 6.51 0.86 -15.51
N PRO A 51 5.83 0.41 -16.57
CA PRO A 51 4.77 -0.57 -16.46
C PRO A 51 5.26 -1.65 -15.52
N VAL A 52 4.54 -1.90 -14.42
CA VAL A 52 4.83 -3.03 -13.55
C VAL A 52 4.77 -4.23 -14.47
N ALA A 53 5.94 -4.74 -14.85
CA ALA A 53 6.04 -5.91 -15.68
C ALA A 53 5.30 -7.00 -14.91
N GLN A 54 4.24 -7.52 -15.53
CA GLN A 54 3.60 -8.76 -15.09
C GLN A 54 4.71 -9.74 -14.70
N PRO A 55 4.59 -10.46 -13.56
CA PRO A 55 5.61 -11.44 -13.20
C PRO A 55 5.70 -12.42 -14.36
N GLN A 56 6.74 -12.26 -15.17
CA GLN A 56 7.03 -13.15 -16.26
C GLN A 56 7.25 -14.49 -15.60
N ARG A 57 6.40 -15.46 -15.94
CA ARG A 57 6.60 -16.85 -15.51
C ARG A 57 8.08 -17.14 -15.74
N ALA A 58 8.78 -17.47 -14.67
CA ALA A 58 10.18 -17.82 -14.74
C ALA A 58 10.26 -19.07 -15.60
N ASP A 59 10.54 -18.89 -16.88
CA ASP A 59 11.01 -19.97 -17.72
C ASP A 59 12.21 -20.54 -16.99
N THR A 60 12.15 -21.84 -16.70
CA THR A 60 13.22 -22.60 -16.03
C THR A 60 14.41 -22.79 -17.00
N SER A 61 14.71 -21.76 -17.81
CA SER A 61 15.98 -21.65 -18.50
C SER A 61 17.00 -21.28 -17.44
N VAL A 62 17.85 -22.24 -17.09
CA VAL A 62 18.97 -22.05 -16.18
C VAL A 62 19.71 -20.77 -16.58
N SER A 63 19.70 -19.77 -15.69
CA SER A 63 20.29 -18.46 -15.97
C SER A 63 21.75 -18.65 -16.38
N PRO A 64 22.22 -18.05 -17.49
CA PRO A 64 23.62 -18.11 -17.92
C PRO A 64 24.61 -17.71 -16.81
N LEU A 65 24.15 -16.84 -15.91
CA LEU A 65 24.88 -16.44 -14.71
C LEU A 65 25.09 -17.60 -13.73
N MET A 66 24.08 -18.43 -13.49
CA MET A 66 24.21 -19.61 -12.64
C MET A 66 25.17 -20.64 -13.24
N THR A 67 25.14 -20.87 -14.57
CA THR A 67 26.11 -21.77 -15.22
C THR A 67 27.54 -21.25 -15.16
N ALA A 68 27.75 -19.93 -15.25
CA ALA A 68 29.07 -19.31 -15.12
C ALA A 68 29.60 -19.42 -13.69
N VAL A 69 28.76 -19.19 -12.68
CA VAL A 69 29.13 -19.32 -11.26
C VAL A 69 29.48 -20.77 -10.91
N ILE A 70 28.68 -21.74 -11.35
CA ILE A 70 28.95 -23.17 -11.12
C ILE A 70 30.27 -23.58 -11.79
N THR A 71 30.51 -23.13 -13.03
CA THR A 71 31.75 -23.44 -13.77
C THR A 71 32.98 -22.85 -13.08
N ALA A 72 32.89 -21.59 -12.60
CA ALA A 72 33.96 -20.95 -11.84
C ALA A 72 34.26 -21.69 -10.53
N ALA A 73 33.23 -22.13 -9.81
CA ALA A 73 33.37 -22.90 -8.58
C ALA A 73 34.06 -24.26 -8.82
N ILE A 74 33.69 -24.97 -9.88
CA ILE A 74 34.34 -26.24 -10.27
C ILE A 74 35.81 -26.00 -10.62
N HIS A 75 36.11 -24.94 -11.37
CA HIS A 75 37.48 -24.65 -11.78
C HIS A 75 38.37 -24.25 -10.59
N GLN A 76 37.82 -23.49 -9.64
CA GLN A 76 38.49 -23.15 -8.38
C GLN A 76 38.73 -24.39 -7.51
N HIS A 77 37.77 -25.30 -7.43
CA HIS A 77 37.93 -26.54 -6.67
C HIS A 77 39.04 -27.42 -7.27
N ARG A 78 39.07 -27.60 -8.60
CA ARG A 78 40.14 -28.37 -9.27
C ARG A 78 41.53 -27.74 -9.09
N LYS A 79 41.63 -26.41 -9.07
CA LYS A 79 42.88 -25.69 -8.79
C LYS A 79 43.33 -25.77 -7.34
N LYS A 80 42.42 -26.05 -6.41
CA LYS A 80 42.71 -26.15 -4.97
C LYS A 80 43.07 -27.57 -4.54
N VAL A 81 42.74 -28.58 -5.35
CA VAL A 81 42.99 -30.01 -5.06
C VAL A 81 44.28 -30.52 -5.74
N LEU A 82 44.89 -29.72 -6.63
CA LEU A 82 46.28 -29.85 -7.08
C LEU A 82 47.19 -28.97 -6.23
#